data_AF-A0A4Y6V6Y6-F1
#
_entry.id   AF-A0A4Y6V6Y6-F1
#
_cell.length_a   1.000
_cell.length_b   1.000
_cell.length_c   1.000
_cell.angle_alpha   90.00
_cell.angle_beta   90.00
_cell.angle_gamma   90.00
#
_symmetry.space_group_name_H-M   'P 1'
#
loop_
_entity.id
_entity.type
_entity.pdbx_description
1 polymer ?
#
loop_
_entity_poly.entity_id
_entity_poly.type
_entity_poly.pdbx_seq_one_letter_code
_entity_poly.pdbx_strand_id
1 'polypeptide(L)'
;MFCDVAIIKLFIKHPQFYFNAIPLYSRFILAISLPILLLLVFYIFLYDILNNIDYAVINRTIGLIIFVIFIFLLNISSLFGLPKKMLPNPQLEDANKKYGILVTFVLGWLRWKEDKKTIINLNKNTYPIVRNTDKPIVIIIQCESFSDPKDLNIKYDSHKYINNIYRSKKLGEVGKLLVSGFGAYTMRTEYGLIFGHEEDVLGFCRFDPYLTALKVTKNSLPHRLSTVCSKRFFIHPHDLNFYDRATIMPAVGFNHLVGINDFRGASHSGRYISDQAIGEKIKALTKNAIQDNIGALIYAVTIENHGPWSGGIKDYLSHLKNGDTLFGDIRQFLEKENINALLVFLGDHRPSIPNKVIPRNERFTPFAICGFGQIKYNNDFSEIFMTPAQLHHFILEKLIYK
;
A
#
# COMPACT_ATOMS: atom_id res chain seq x y z
N MET A 1 -1.07 -12.97 -8.24
CA MET A 1 -1.61 -14.29 -8.65
C MET A 1 -2.65 -14.83 -7.69
N PHE A 2 -2.35 -15.16 -6.43
CA PHE A 2 -3.38 -15.66 -5.48
C PHE A 2 -4.10 -14.53 -4.71
N CYS A 3 -3.43 -13.43 -4.37
CA CYS A 3 -4.10 -12.21 -3.87
C CYS A 3 -5.08 -11.65 -4.89
N ASP A 4 -4.87 -11.91 -6.18
CA ASP A 4 -5.76 -11.50 -7.27
C ASP A 4 -7.14 -12.19 -7.17
N VAL A 5 -7.26 -13.32 -6.46
CA VAL A 5 -8.56 -13.91 -6.11
C VAL A 5 -9.28 -13.08 -5.05
N ALA A 6 -8.55 -12.45 -4.13
CA ALA A 6 -9.15 -11.45 -3.23
C ALA A 6 -9.55 -10.18 -4.00
N ILE A 7 -8.84 -9.85 -5.09
CA ILE A 7 -9.24 -8.80 -6.03
C ILE A 7 -10.57 -9.14 -6.71
N ILE A 8 -10.95 -10.40 -6.94
CA ILE A 8 -12.29 -10.72 -7.50
C ILE A 8 -13.40 -10.12 -6.63
N LYS A 9 -13.29 -10.19 -5.30
CA LYS A 9 -14.25 -9.58 -4.38
C LYS A 9 -14.25 -8.05 -4.50
N LEU A 10 -13.09 -7.43 -4.71
CA LEU A 10 -12.94 -6.00 -4.94
C LEU A 10 -13.42 -5.57 -6.34
N PHE A 11 -13.29 -6.43 -7.35
CA PHE A 11 -13.75 -6.23 -8.71
C PHE A 11 -15.28 -6.20 -8.77
N ILE A 12 -15.94 -7.08 -8.00
CA ILE A 12 -17.40 -7.08 -7.84
C ILE A 12 -17.88 -5.80 -7.13
N LYS A 13 -17.15 -5.32 -6.12
CA LYS A 13 -17.52 -4.12 -5.35
C LYS A 13 -17.20 -2.80 -6.07
N HIS A 14 -16.09 -2.73 -6.79
CA HIS A 14 -15.57 -1.51 -7.44
C HIS A 14 -15.18 -1.78 -8.90
N PRO A 15 -16.14 -2.15 -9.76
CA PRO A 15 -15.84 -2.58 -11.13
C PRO A 15 -15.13 -1.49 -11.93
N GLN A 16 -15.50 -0.22 -11.78
CA GLN A 16 -14.99 0.87 -12.61
C GLN A 16 -13.46 1.03 -12.59
N PHE A 17 -12.81 0.79 -11.44
CA PHE A 17 -11.36 0.98 -11.30
C PHE A 17 -10.56 -0.15 -11.94
N TYR A 18 -10.99 -1.40 -11.74
CA TYR A 18 -10.29 -2.57 -12.28
C TYR A 18 -10.72 -2.89 -13.72
N PHE A 19 -11.98 -2.66 -14.06
CA PHE A 19 -12.51 -2.84 -15.40
C PHE A 19 -11.85 -1.83 -16.37
N ASN A 20 -11.61 -0.59 -15.94
CA ASN A 20 -10.93 0.40 -16.78
C ASN A 20 -9.44 0.12 -17.02
N ALA A 21 -8.79 -0.65 -16.15
CA ALA A 21 -7.40 -1.09 -16.33
C ALA A 21 -7.25 -2.25 -17.33
N ILE A 22 -8.32 -2.98 -17.64
CA ILE A 22 -8.32 -4.08 -18.62
C ILE A 22 -8.55 -3.49 -20.03
N PRO A 23 -7.79 -3.87 -21.07
CA PRO A 23 -8.05 -3.43 -22.44
C PRO A 23 -9.49 -3.75 -22.89
N LEU A 24 -10.11 -2.84 -23.66
CA LEU A 24 -11.53 -2.95 -24.04
C LEU A 24 -11.89 -4.32 -24.66
N TYR A 25 -11.03 -4.85 -25.53
CA TYR A 25 -11.22 -6.15 -26.17
C TYR A 25 -11.20 -7.32 -25.17
N SER A 26 -10.32 -7.28 -24.16
CA SER A 26 -10.25 -8.32 -23.12
C SER A 26 -11.50 -8.32 -22.25
N ARG A 27 -12.15 -7.16 -22.07
CA ARG A 27 -13.43 -7.06 -21.34
C ARG A 27 -14.54 -7.81 -22.07
N PHE A 28 -14.65 -7.61 -23.39
CA PHE A 28 -15.63 -8.34 -24.22
C PHE A 28 -15.35 -9.83 -24.22
N ILE A 29 -14.09 -10.25 -24.36
CA ILE A 29 -13.70 -11.66 -24.29
C ILE A 29 -14.12 -12.26 -22.95
N LEU A 30 -13.83 -11.63 -21.81
CA LEU A 30 -14.20 -12.14 -20.49
C LEU A 30 -15.72 -12.18 -20.27
N ALA A 31 -16.43 -11.11 -20.69
CA ALA A 31 -17.88 -11.01 -20.54
C ALA A 31 -18.64 -12.04 -21.37
N ILE A 32 -18.07 -12.49 -22.49
CA ILE A 32 -18.68 -13.46 -23.41
C ILE A 32 -18.21 -14.89 -23.09
N SER A 33 -16.92 -15.09 -22.85
CA SER A 33 -16.34 -16.42 -22.64
C SER A 33 -16.83 -17.11 -21.37
N LEU A 34 -17.03 -16.38 -20.26
CA LEU A 34 -17.46 -16.98 -19.00
C LEU A 34 -18.92 -17.48 -19.07
N PRO A 35 -19.92 -16.71 -19.54
CA PRO A 35 -21.26 -17.23 -19.78
C PRO A 35 -21.29 -18.36 -20.80
N ILE A 36 -20.53 -18.28 -21.90
CA ILE A 36 -20.44 -19.36 -22.89
C ILE A 36 -19.89 -20.63 -22.26
N LEU A 37 -18.84 -20.55 -21.44
CA LEU A 37 -18.28 -21.70 -20.75
C LEU A 37 -19.28 -22.32 -19.78
N LEU A 38 -19.98 -21.50 -18.99
CA LEU A 38 -21.03 -21.98 -18.07
C LEU A 38 -22.20 -22.60 -18.82
N LEU A 39 -22.63 -22.00 -19.93
CA LEU A 39 -23.67 -22.53 -20.81
C LEU A 39 -23.23 -23.83 -21.49
N LEU A 40 -21.96 -23.96 -21.90
CA LEU A 40 -21.41 -25.20 -22.43
C LEU A 40 -21.39 -26.30 -21.36
N VAL A 41 -20.90 -25.99 -20.15
CA VAL A 41 -20.89 -26.95 -19.04
C VAL A 41 -22.32 -27.40 -18.70
N PHE A 42 -23.25 -26.44 -18.62
CA PHE A 42 -24.66 -26.73 -18.36
C PHE A 42 -25.32 -27.52 -19.50
N TYR A 43 -25.10 -27.12 -20.75
CA TYR A 43 -25.61 -27.79 -21.94
C TYR A 43 -25.14 -29.23 -22.00
N ILE A 44 -23.84 -29.46 -21.77
CA ILE A 44 -23.29 -30.81 -21.76
C ILE A 44 -23.93 -31.64 -20.63
N PHE A 45 -24.11 -31.07 -19.44
CA PHE A 45 -24.77 -31.75 -18.32
C PHE A 45 -26.24 -32.08 -18.63
N LEU A 46 -26.97 -31.14 -19.22
CA LEU A 46 -28.36 -31.31 -19.64
C LEU A 46 -28.48 -32.34 -20.77
N TYR A 47 -27.56 -32.32 -21.73
CA TYR A 47 -27.49 -33.29 -22.82
C TYR A 47 -27.25 -34.70 -22.30
N ASP A 48 -26.33 -34.88 -21.34
CA ASP A 48 -26.04 -36.18 -20.73
C ASP A 48 -27.27 -36.74 -19.99
N ILE A 49 -28.02 -35.88 -19.28
CA ILE A 49 -29.26 -36.26 -18.57
C ILE A 49 -30.38 -36.60 -19.56
N LEU A 50 -30.65 -35.74 -20.53
CA LEU A 50 -31.76 -35.92 -21.47
C LEU A 50 -31.58 -37.15 -22.38
N ASN A 51 -30.34 -37.53 -22.67
CA ASN A 51 -30.02 -38.69 -23.51
C ASN A 51 -29.75 -39.97 -22.70
N ASN A 52 -30.00 -39.98 -21.39
CA ASN A 52 -29.75 -41.12 -20.48
C ASN A 52 -28.34 -41.73 -20.66
N ILE A 53 -27.31 -40.89 -20.80
CA ILE A 53 -25.92 -41.36 -20.93
C ILE A 53 -25.38 -41.63 -19.53
N ASP A 54 -25.74 -42.77 -18.95
CA ASP A 54 -25.41 -43.13 -17.55
C ASP A 54 -23.91 -42.96 -17.22
N TYR A 55 -23.04 -43.32 -18.17
CA TYR A 55 -21.59 -43.23 -18.00
C TYR A 55 -21.06 -41.79 -17.89
N ALA A 56 -21.72 -40.81 -18.52
CA ALA A 56 -21.25 -39.42 -18.52
C ALA A 56 -21.51 -38.74 -17.16
N VAL A 57 -22.69 -38.97 -16.57
CA VAL A 57 -23.03 -38.48 -15.23
C VAL A 57 -22.11 -39.13 -14.18
N ILE A 58 -21.84 -40.43 -14.30
CA ILE A 58 -20.90 -41.14 -13.43
C ILE A 58 -19.48 -40.56 -13.55
N ASN A 59 -18.96 -40.36 -14.77
CA ASN A 59 -17.62 -39.81 -14.99
C ASN A 59 -17.46 -38.39 -14.43
N ARG A 60 -18.48 -37.53 -14.55
CA ARG A 60 -18.47 -36.18 -13.95
C ARG A 60 -18.49 -36.24 -12.43
N THR A 61 -19.29 -37.14 -11.86
CA THR A 61 -19.37 -37.36 -10.41
C THR A 61 -18.03 -37.85 -9.87
N ILE A 62 -17.40 -38.81 -10.55
CA ILE A 62 -16.04 -39.28 -10.26
C ILE A 62 -15.05 -38.11 -10.33
N GLY A 63 -15.11 -37.29 -11.39
CA GLY A 63 -14.25 -36.11 -11.53
C GLY A 63 -14.41 -35.12 -10.37
N LEU A 64 -15.64 -34.87 -9.92
CA LEU A 64 -15.92 -34.00 -8.77
C LEU A 64 -15.34 -34.60 -7.46
N ILE A 65 -15.51 -35.91 -7.25
CA ILE A 65 -14.96 -36.62 -6.09
C ILE A 65 -13.43 -36.54 -6.11
N ILE A 66 -12.79 -36.82 -7.25
CA ILE A 66 -11.33 -36.71 -7.42
C ILE A 66 -10.87 -35.27 -7.12
N PHE A 67 -11.59 -34.27 -7.61
CA PHE A 67 -11.28 -32.87 -7.33
C PHE A 67 -11.36 -32.54 -5.84
N VAL A 68 -12.42 -32.98 -5.15
CA VAL A 68 -12.57 -32.77 -3.69
C VAL A 68 -11.46 -33.49 -2.92
N ILE A 69 -11.16 -34.75 -3.26
CA ILE A 69 -10.05 -35.51 -2.66
C ILE A 69 -8.72 -34.79 -2.90
N PHE A 70 -8.48 -34.29 -4.10
CA PHE A 70 -7.27 -33.53 -4.43
C PHE A 70 -7.13 -32.27 -3.56
N ILE A 71 -8.21 -31.48 -3.41
CA ILE A 71 -8.21 -30.31 -2.51
C ILE A 71 -7.98 -30.73 -1.05
N PHE A 72 -8.54 -31.85 -0.61
CA PHE A 72 -8.32 -32.38 0.74
C PHE A 72 -6.86 -32.80 0.96
N LEU A 73 -6.28 -33.56 0.02
CA LEU A 73 -4.87 -33.97 0.04
C LEU A 73 -3.92 -32.78 0.01
N LEU A 74 -4.23 -31.73 -0.76
CA LEU A 74 -3.47 -30.48 -0.76
C LEU A 74 -3.49 -29.80 0.62
N ASN A 75 -4.63 -29.76 1.30
CA ASN A 75 -4.69 -29.22 2.67
C ASN A 75 -3.92 -30.11 3.65
N ILE A 76 -3.98 -31.43 3.53
CA ILE A 76 -3.16 -32.35 4.33
C ILE A 76 -1.67 -32.11 4.09
N SER A 77 -1.26 -31.89 2.84
CA SER A 77 0.15 -31.63 2.51
C SER A 77 0.75 -30.44 3.26
N SER A 78 -0.08 -29.44 3.59
CA SER A 78 0.31 -28.28 4.42
C SER A 78 0.63 -28.66 5.86
N LEU A 79 -0.03 -29.68 6.42
CA LEU A 79 0.27 -30.21 7.76
C LEU A 79 1.66 -30.87 7.82
N PHE A 80 2.11 -31.45 6.71
CA PHE A 80 3.44 -32.05 6.58
C PHE A 80 4.52 -31.05 6.12
N GLY A 81 4.16 -29.77 5.98
CA GLY A 81 5.08 -28.72 5.56
C GLY A 81 5.59 -28.86 4.12
N LEU A 82 4.92 -29.65 3.27
CA LEU A 82 5.32 -29.84 1.87
C LEU A 82 5.34 -28.50 1.10
N PRO A 83 4.33 -27.60 1.24
CA PRO A 83 4.37 -26.31 0.57
C PRO A 83 5.60 -25.49 0.95
N LYS A 84 6.00 -25.51 2.23
CA LYS A 84 7.18 -24.77 2.72
C LYS A 84 8.48 -25.35 2.19
N LYS A 85 8.56 -26.67 2.01
CA LYS A 85 9.73 -27.33 1.37
C LYS A 85 9.83 -26.98 -0.12
N MET A 86 8.70 -27.01 -0.84
CA MET A 86 8.67 -26.75 -2.27
C MET A 86 8.83 -25.27 -2.62
N LEU A 87 8.30 -24.39 -1.76
CA LEU A 87 8.27 -22.94 -1.93
C LEU A 87 8.57 -22.25 -0.57
N PRO A 88 9.85 -22.25 -0.14
CA PRO A 88 10.24 -21.71 1.16
C PRO A 88 10.07 -20.19 1.22
N ASN A 89 10.47 -19.51 0.15
CA ASN A 89 10.49 -18.07 0.04
C ASN A 89 9.46 -17.55 -0.97
N PRO A 90 8.94 -16.33 -0.83
CA PRO A 90 7.99 -15.70 -1.75
C PRO A 90 8.63 -15.25 -3.09
N GLN A 91 9.39 -16.13 -3.73
CA GLN A 91 10.00 -15.98 -5.06
C GLN A 91 9.10 -16.67 -6.11
N LEU A 92 7.97 -16.03 -6.42
CA LEU A 92 6.96 -16.61 -7.31
C LEU A 92 7.44 -16.80 -8.75
N GLU A 93 8.38 -15.99 -9.23
CA GLU A 93 8.91 -16.11 -10.59
C GLU A 93 9.73 -17.40 -10.77
N ASP A 94 10.64 -17.69 -9.83
CA ASP A 94 11.44 -18.90 -9.85
C ASP A 94 10.57 -20.15 -9.67
N ALA A 95 9.57 -20.06 -8.78
CA ALA A 95 8.57 -21.11 -8.60
C ALA A 95 7.79 -21.36 -9.89
N ASN A 96 7.39 -20.31 -10.60
CA ASN A 96 6.66 -20.42 -11.86
C ASN A 96 7.52 -21.08 -12.95
N LYS A 97 8.81 -20.72 -13.04
CA LYS A 97 9.76 -21.37 -13.97
C LYS A 97 9.94 -22.86 -13.65
N LYS A 98 9.93 -23.23 -12.36
CA LYS A 98 10.19 -24.60 -11.90
C LYS A 98 8.96 -25.52 -11.94
N TYR A 99 7.81 -25.04 -11.50
CA TYR A 99 6.61 -25.86 -11.27
C TYR A 99 5.44 -25.49 -12.19
N GLY A 100 5.56 -24.40 -12.94
CA GLY A 100 4.46 -23.83 -13.70
C GLY A 100 3.49 -23.02 -12.84
N ILE A 101 2.59 -22.33 -13.53
CA ILE A 101 1.71 -21.30 -12.96
C ILE A 101 0.69 -21.87 -11.97
N LEU A 102 0.07 -23.00 -12.33
CA LEU A 102 -0.98 -23.65 -11.54
C LEU A 102 -0.43 -24.11 -10.19
N VAL A 103 0.70 -24.83 -10.21
CA VAL A 103 1.34 -25.35 -9.00
C VAL A 103 1.83 -24.21 -8.12
N THR A 104 2.47 -23.20 -8.72
CA THR A 104 2.94 -22.00 -8.01
C THR A 104 1.80 -21.26 -7.33
N PHE A 105 0.64 -21.14 -7.99
CA PHE A 105 -0.54 -20.53 -7.42
C PHE A 105 -1.04 -21.29 -6.18
N VAL A 106 -1.19 -22.61 -6.28
CA VAL A 106 -1.65 -23.46 -5.16
C VAL A 106 -0.66 -23.40 -4.00
N LEU A 107 0.64 -23.55 -4.26
CA LEU A 107 1.68 -23.46 -3.24
C LEU A 107 1.68 -22.08 -2.57
N GLY A 108 1.59 -21.00 -3.35
CA GLY A 108 1.52 -19.63 -2.84
C GLY A 108 0.30 -19.40 -1.94
N TRP A 109 -0.87 -19.94 -2.29
CA TRP A 109 -2.07 -19.85 -1.46
C TRP A 109 -1.95 -20.61 -0.13
N LEU A 110 -1.40 -21.82 -0.16
CA LEU A 110 -1.15 -22.60 1.05
C LEU A 110 -0.14 -21.88 1.97
N ARG A 111 0.97 -21.38 1.42
CA ARG A 111 1.96 -20.60 2.18
C ARG A 111 1.36 -19.31 2.73
N TRP A 112 0.51 -18.61 1.97
CA TRP A 112 -0.21 -17.43 2.47
C TRP A 112 -1.12 -17.75 3.67
N LYS A 113 -1.84 -18.89 3.65
CA LYS A 113 -2.66 -19.31 4.80
C LYS A 113 -1.80 -19.61 6.04
N GLU A 114 -0.63 -20.21 5.85
CA GLU A 114 0.32 -20.48 6.92
C GLU A 114 0.85 -19.17 7.52
N ASP A 115 1.39 -18.27 6.70
CA ASP A 115 1.97 -17.00 7.14
C ASP A 115 0.91 -16.08 7.77
N LYS A 116 -0.33 -16.10 7.27
CA LYS A 116 -1.46 -15.40 7.89
C LYS A 116 -1.64 -15.79 9.35
N LYS A 117 -1.53 -17.08 9.70
CA LYS A 117 -1.65 -17.54 11.10
C LYS A 117 -0.49 -17.00 11.93
N THR A 118 0.72 -16.96 11.38
CA THR A 118 1.91 -16.40 12.03
C THR A 118 1.72 -14.92 12.35
N ILE A 119 1.29 -14.11 11.38
CA ILE A 119 1.03 -12.68 11.55
C ILE A 119 0.01 -12.41 12.67
N ILE A 120 -1.07 -13.17 12.71
CA ILE A 120 -2.10 -13.03 13.75
C ILE A 120 -1.54 -13.34 15.14
N ASN A 121 -0.65 -14.33 15.24
CA ASN A 121 -0.03 -14.71 16.52
C ASN A 121 0.99 -13.67 17.00
N LEU A 122 1.75 -13.04 16.10
CA LEU A 122 2.72 -12.01 16.46
C LEU A 122 2.06 -10.81 17.14
N ASN A 123 0.84 -10.47 16.75
CA ASN A 123 0.12 -9.31 17.30
C ASN A 123 -0.59 -9.58 18.64
N LYS A 124 -0.34 -10.73 19.29
CA LYS A 124 -0.85 -11.01 20.64
C LYS A 124 -0.11 -10.20 21.71
N ASN A 125 1.15 -9.87 21.47
CA ASN A 125 1.94 -9.04 22.37
C ASN A 125 1.65 -7.57 22.10
N THR A 126 1.00 -6.90 23.04
CA THR A 126 0.79 -5.44 23.00
C THR A 126 1.95 -4.75 23.70
N TYR A 127 2.54 -3.76 23.04
CA TYR A 127 3.49 -2.88 23.73
C TYR A 127 2.75 -2.01 24.74
N PRO A 128 3.33 -1.76 25.93
CA PRO A 128 2.71 -0.89 26.92
C PRO A 128 2.58 0.51 26.33
N ILE A 129 1.41 1.11 26.54
CA ILE A 129 1.17 2.48 26.18
C ILE A 129 1.88 3.36 27.23
N VAL A 130 2.92 4.06 26.81
CA VAL A 130 3.59 5.07 27.65
C VAL A 130 2.70 6.32 27.68
N ARG A 131 2.40 6.82 28.89
CA ARG A 131 1.70 8.08 29.06
C ARG A 131 2.70 9.21 28.91
N ASN A 132 2.62 9.93 27.80
CA ASN A 132 3.33 11.18 27.55
C ASN A 132 2.28 12.29 27.44
N THR A 133 2.52 13.43 28.10
CA THR A 133 1.63 14.61 28.06
C THR A 133 1.98 15.56 26.91
N ASP A 134 3.04 15.29 26.16
CA ASP A 134 3.38 16.01 24.94
C ASP A 134 2.22 15.92 23.95
N LYS A 135 1.97 17.03 23.26
CA LYS A 135 0.90 17.16 22.26
C LYS A 135 1.50 17.44 20.87
N PRO A 136 2.26 16.50 20.30
CA PRO A 136 2.96 16.73 19.04
C PRO A 136 1.98 16.77 17.87
N ILE A 137 2.35 17.54 16.85
CA ILE A 137 1.76 17.44 15.51
C ILE A 137 2.64 16.51 14.67
N VAL A 138 2.09 15.37 14.25
CA VAL A 138 2.77 14.38 13.42
C VAL A 138 2.13 14.40 12.05
N ILE A 139 2.87 14.80 11.03
CA ILE A 139 2.40 14.84 9.64
C ILE A 139 3.20 13.83 8.84
N ILE A 140 2.50 12.87 8.25
CA ILE A 140 3.06 11.85 7.36
C ILE A 140 2.45 12.07 5.98
N ILE A 141 3.29 12.32 4.97
CA ILE A 141 2.87 12.48 3.58
C ILE A 141 3.49 11.35 2.77
N GLN A 142 2.64 10.41 2.36
CA GLN A 142 2.96 9.38 1.39
C GLN A 142 2.62 9.92 0.00
N CYS A 143 3.66 10.37 -0.71
CA CYS A 143 3.54 11.02 -2.01
C CYS A 143 3.58 9.98 -3.13
N GLU A 144 2.48 9.89 -3.87
CA GLU A 144 2.26 8.93 -4.97
C GLU A 144 3.38 8.99 -6.00
N SER A 145 3.96 7.82 -6.32
CA SER A 145 4.98 7.64 -7.35
C SER A 145 6.19 8.58 -7.23
N PHE A 146 6.48 9.12 -6.04
CA PHE A 146 7.54 10.12 -5.85
C PHE A 146 8.92 9.45 -5.80
N SER A 147 9.78 9.75 -6.77
CA SER A 147 11.14 9.22 -6.82
C SER A 147 12.09 10.20 -7.50
N ASP A 148 13.34 10.24 -7.02
CA ASP A 148 14.39 11.07 -7.62
C ASP A 148 14.62 10.65 -9.09
N PRO A 149 14.50 11.56 -10.07
CA PRO A 149 14.74 11.25 -11.47
C PRO A 149 16.12 10.64 -11.73
N LYS A 150 17.14 11.01 -10.94
CA LYS A 150 18.49 10.43 -11.02
C LYS A 150 18.48 8.93 -10.72
N ASP A 151 17.74 8.51 -9.69
CA ASP A 151 17.63 7.10 -9.29
C ASP A 151 16.79 6.27 -10.28
N LEU A 152 15.99 6.94 -11.12
CA LEU A 152 15.22 6.32 -12.20
C LEU A 152 15.99 6.23 -13.53
N ASN A 153 17.25 6.68 -13.59
CA ASN A 153 18.03 6.87 -14.82
C ASN A 153 17.34 7.79 -15.86
N ILE A 154 16.54 8.75 -15.39
CA ILE A 154 15.91 9.75 -16.24
C ILE A 154 16.91 10.90 -16.46
N LYS A 155 17.28 11.15 -17.72
CA LYS A 155 18.26 12.21 -18.12
C LYS A 155 17.64 13.62 -18.05
N TYR A 156 17.22 14.04 -16.86
CA TYR A 156 16.76 15.38 -16.56
C TYR A 156 17.43 15.88 -15.28
N ASP A 157 17.65 17.19 -15.17
CA ASP A 157 18.19 17.78 -13.96
C ASP A 157 17.18 17.63 -12.80
N SER A 158 17.54 16.83 -11.81
CA SER A 158 16.69 16.52 -10.65
C SER A 158 16.50 17.75 -9.76
N HIS A 159 17.46 18.68 -9.73
CA HIS A 159 17.34 19.93 -8.97
C HIS A 159 16.18 20.82 -9.45
N LYS A 160 15.77 20.68 -10.73
CA LYS A 160 14.64 21.43 -11.28
C LYS A 160 13.28 20.95 -10.75
N TYR A 161 13.19 19.70 -10.31
CA TYR A 161 11.91 19.06 -9.98
C TYR A 161 11.76 18.72 -8.50
N ILE A 162 12.85 18.43 -7.77
CA ILE A 162 12.79 18.03 -6.35
C ILE A 162 13.72 18.87 -5.46
N ASN A 163 13.69 20.20 -5.66
CA ASN A 163 14.63 21.13 -5.02
C ASN A 163 14.47 21.19 -3.49
N ASN A 164 13.24 21.07 -2.97
CA ASN A 164 13.01 21.10 -1.53
C ASN A 164 13.55 19.84 -0.84
N ILE A 165 13.44 18.68 -1.50
CA ILE A 165 14.12 17.46 -1.07
C ILE A 165 15.64 17.64 -1.08
N TYR A 166 16.23 18.21 -2.14
CA TYR A 166 17.68 18.47 -2.17
C TYR A 166 18.14 19.43 -1.07
N ARG A 167 17.35 20.47 -0.75
CA ARG A 167 17.63 21.37 0.38
C ARG A 167 17.62 20.62 1.70
N SER A 168 16.62 19.78 1.95
CA SER A 168 16.52 18.97 3.17
C SER A 168 17.62 17.91 3.25
N LYS A 169 18.04 17.36 2.12
CA LYS A 169 19.19 16.44 2.05
C LYS A 169 20.49 17.10 2.52
N LYS A 170 20.73 18.38 2.19
CA LYS A 170 21.90 19.13 2.70
C LYS A 170 21.88 19.33 4.23
N LEU A 171 20.71 19.19 4.85
CA LEU A 171 20.53 19.25 6.30
C LEU A 171 20.62 17.86 6.96
N GLY A 172 20.91 16.80 6.19
CA GLY A 172 20.95 15.42 6.69
C GLY A 172 19.58 14.78 6.88
N GLU A 173 18.49 15.38 6.40
CA GLU A 173 17.13 14.93 6.73
C GLU A 173 16.57 13.86 5.78
N VAL A 174 17.28 13.55 4.69
CA VAL A 174 16.77 12.71 3.59
C VAL A 174 17.56 11.42 3.48
N GLY A 175 16.86 10.28 3.48
CA GLY A 175 17.41 8.96 3.24
C GLY A 175 16.68 8.19 2.15
N LYS A 176 16.91 6.87 2.09
CA LYS A 176 16.36 5.97 1.08
C LYS A 176 15.38 4.97 1.70
N LEU A 177 14.14 4.97 1.25
CA LEU A 177 13.08 4.08 1.72
C LEU A 177 13.00 2.85 0.81
N LEU A 178 13.27 1.67 1.35
CA LEU A 178 13.17 0.37 0.67
C LEU A 178 11.70 -0.03 0.51
N VAL A 179 11.09 0.40 -0.58
CA VAL A 179 9.68 0.12 -0.87
C VAL A 179 9.48 -1.17 -1.68
N SER A 180 8.28 -1.72 -1.55
CA SER A 180 7.93 -3.07 -2.03
C SER A 180 6.97 -3.07 -3.23
N GLY A 181 6.68 -1.87 -3.77
CA GLY A 181 5.87 -1.64 -4.96
C GLY A 181 6.71 -1.15 -6.15
N PHE A 182 6.17 -1.35 -7.35
CA PHE A 182 6.68 -0.77 -8.59
C PHE A 182 5.49 -0.42 -9.48
N GLY A 183 5.32 0.86 -9.77
CA GLY A 183 4.23 1.40 -10.59
C GLY A 183 2.82 1.23 -10.03
N ALA A 184 2.68 0.59 -8.87
CA ALA A 184 1.44 0.27 -8.20
C ALA A 184 1.74 -0.23 -6.78
N TYR A 185 0.65 -0.54 -6.06
CA TYR A 185 0.65 -1.15 -4.73
C TYR A 185 1.08 -0.22 -3.59
N THR A 186 0.66 1.05 -3.65
CA THR A 186 0.72 2.07 -2.58
C THR A 186 0.45 1.49 -1.19
N MET A 187 -0.53 0.59 -1.09
CA MET A 187 -0.95 -0.03 0.18
C MET A 187 0.14 -0.90 0.85
N ARG A 188 1.19 -1.33 0.14
CA ARG A 188 2.30 -2.08 0.74
C ARG A 188 3.21 -1.19 1.59
N THR A 189 3.57 -0.03 1.06
CA THR A 189 4.33 0.98 1.82
C THR A 189 3.48 1.54 2.96
N GLU A 190 2.20 1.81 2.68
CA GLU A 190 1.21 2.23 3.68
C GLU A 190 1.10 1.20 4.82
N TYR A 191 1.05 -0.10 4.50
CA TYR A 191 1.02 -1.17 5.50
C TYR A 191 2.28 -1.18 6.36
N GLY A 192 3.46 -1.18 5.75
CA GLY A 192 4.71 -1.26 6.51
C GLY A 192 4.85 -0.10 7.50
N LEU A 193 4.46 1.12 7.09
CA LEU A 193 4.48 2.29 7.96
C LEU A 193 3.38 2.28 9.04
N ILE A 194 2.18 1.81 8.73
CA ILE A 194 1.09 1.74 9.72
C ILE A 194 1.33 0.62 10.74
N PHE A 195 1.83 -0.54 10.33
CA PHE A 195 1.87 -1.74 11.18
C PHE A 195 3.25 -2.12 11.69
N GLY A 196 4.34 -1.64 11.07
CA GLY A 196 5.69 -1.92 11.53
C GLY A 196 6.16 -3.36 11.28
N HIS A 197 5.50 -4.11 10.40
CA HIS A 197 5.93 -5.46 10.02
C HIS A 197 6.78 -5.46 8.76
N GLU A 198 7.92 -6.14 8.83
CA GLU A 198 8.83 -6.34 7.71
C GLU A 198 8.30 -7.35 6.69
N GLU A 199 8.81 -7.29 5.45
CA GLU A 199 8.40 -8.21 4.38
C GLU A 199 8.72 -9.67 4.69
N ASP A 200 9.83 -9.94 5.38
CA ASP A 200 10.25 -11.28 5.77
C ASP A 200 9.29 -11.89 6.79
N VAL A 201 8.81 -11.08 7.74
CA VAL A 201 7.76 -11.42 8.71
C VAL A 201 6.44 -11.67 8.00
N LEU A 202 6.10 -10.85 7.00
CA LEU A 202 4.89 -11.02 6.19
C LEU A 202 4.91 -12.26 5.30
N GLY A 203 6.09 -12.71 4.87
CA GLY A 203 6.24 -13.86 3.97
C GLY A 203 5.35 -13.71 2.73
N PHE A 204 4.44 -14.66 2.51
CA PHE A 204 3.49 -14.62 1.40
C PHE A 204 2.36 -13.59 1.59
N CYS A 205 2.10 -13.12 2.82
CA CYS A 205 1.15 -12.03 3.04
C CYS A 205 1.64 -10.69 2.49
N ARG A 206 2.92 -10.52 2.17
CA ARG A 206 3.48 -9.25 1.63
C ARG A 206 2.87 -8.82 0.29
N PHE A 207 2.31 -9.76 -0.48
CA PHE A 207 1.73 -9.44 -1.80
C PHE A 207 0.43 -8.62 -1.69
N ASP A 208 -0.35 -8.84 -0.63
CA ASP A 208 -1.49 -8.02 -0.24
C ASP A 208 -1.64 -8.06 1.30
N PRO A 209 -0.90 -7.21 2.02
CA PRO A 209 -0.84 -7.29 3.47
C PRO A 209 -2.14 -6.82 4.14
N TYR A 210 -3.00 -6.10 3.41
CA TYR A 210 -4.28 -5.57 3.92
C TYR A 210 -5.29 -6.68 4.20
N LEU A 211 -5.15 -7.85 3.57
CA LEU A 211 -5.96 -9.04 3.89
C LEU A 211 -5.75 -9.55 5.33
N THR A 212 -4.70 -9.09 6.01
CA THR A 212 -4.41 -9.44 7.41
C THR A 212 -4.53 -8.25 8.37
N ALA A 213 -4.66 -7.03 7.85
CA ALA A 213 -4.64 -5.77 8.61
C ALA A 213 -5.63 -5.74 9.79
N LEU A 214 -6.88 -6.15 9.57
CA LEU A 214 -7.92 -6.16 10.61
C LEU A 214 -7.64 -7.13 11.76
N LYS A 215 -6.66 -8.04 11.61
CA LYS A 215 -6.27 -8.97 12.67
C LYS A 215 -5.09 -8.46 13.49
N VAL A 216 -4.43 -7.38 13.06
CA VAL A 216 -3.20 -6.89 13.67
C VAL A 216 -3.26 -5.40 14.06
N THR A 217 -4.44 -4.92 14.45
CA THR A 217 -4.69 -3.48 14.65
C THR A 217 -4.06 -2.87 15.90
N LYS A 218 -3.89 -3.63 16.98
CA LYS A 218 -3.49 -3.09 18.30
C LYS A 218 -2.12 -2.39 18.31
N ASN A 219 -1.19 -2.85 17.49
CA ASN A 219 0.17 -2.31 17.42
C ASN A 219 0.34 -1.29 16.28
N SER A 220 -0.74 -0.87 15.62
CA SER A 220 -0.66 0.12 14.55
C SER A 220 -0.20 1.48 15.07
N LEU A 221 0.46 2.25 14.20
CA LEU A 221 0.99 3.57 14.49
C LEU A 221 -0.08 4.51 15.09
N PRO A 222 -1.32 4.60 14.55
CA PRO A 222 -2.35 5.47 15.14
C PRO A 222 -2.81 5.00 16.53
N HIS A 223 -2.92 3.69 16.78
CA HIS A 223 -3.24 3.18 18.12
C HIS A 223 -2.14 3.53 19.11
N ARG A 224 -0.88 3.29 18.71
CA ARG A 224 0.29 3.57 19.54
C ARG A 224 0.41 5.06 19.87
N LEU A 225 0.13 5.94 18.92
CA LEU A 225 0.13 7.39 19.11
C LEU A 225 -1.13 7.93 19.79
N SER A 226 -2.09 7.10 20.19
CA SER A 226 -3.38 7.57 20.73
C SER A 226 -3.27 8.37 22.03
N THR A 227 -2.19 8.19 22.81
CA THR A 227 -1.95 8.94 24.05
C THR A 227 -1.43 10.35 23.84
N VAL A 228 -0.72 10.60 22.73
CA VAL A 228 -0.11 11.89 22.41
C VAL A 228 -0.87 12.62 21.31
N CYS A 229 -1.52 11.88 20.41
CA CYS A 229 -2.30 12.40 19.30
C CYS A 229 -3.78 12.04 19.47
N SER A 230 -4.57 12.93 20.07
CA SER A 230 -6.01 12.72 20.28
C SER A 230 -6.80 12.70 18.97
N LYS A 231 -6.40 13.51 17.98
CA LYS A 231 -6.94 13.52 16.61
C LYS A 231 -6.01 12.75 15.69
N ARG A 232 -6.54 11.83 14.90
CA ARG A 232 -5.77 10.96 14.01
C ARG A 232 -6.51 10.88 12.69
N PHE A 233 -6.07 11.70 11.74
CA PHE A 233 -6.64 11.86 10.41
C PHE A 233 -5.95 10.94 9.41
N PHE A 234 -6.76 10.25 8.61
CA PHE A 234 -6.31 9.62 7.38
C PHE A 234 -6.89 10.39 6.19
N ILE A 235 -6.03 10.95 5.34
CA ILE A 235 -6.39 11.78 4.20
C ILE A 235 -6.02 11.04 2.93
N HIS A 236 -6.99 10.82 2.05
CA HIS A 236 -6.74 10.33 0.71
C HIS A 236 -7.81 10.90 -0.24
N PRO A 237 -7.45 11.75 -1.20
CA PRO A 237 -8.42 12.43 -2.06
C PRO A 237 -8.92 11.50 -3.20
N HIS A 238 -9.38 10.31 -2.82
CA HIS A 238 -9.95 9.29 -3.70
C HIS A 238 -11.01 8.50 -2.91
N ASP A 239 -11.68 7.55 -3.57
CA ASP A 239 -12.60 6.60 -2.92
C ASP A 239 -11.85 5.76 -1.87
N LEU A 240 -12.24 5.91 -0.60
CA LEU A 240 -11.69 5.18 0.53
C LEU A 240 -12.11 3.71 0.57
N ASN A 241 -13.10 3.29 -0.21
CA ASN A 241 -13.40 1.86 -0.33
C ASN A 241 -12.31 1.12 -1.12
N PHE A 242 -11.50 1.85 -1.89
CA PHE A 242 -10.33 1.29 -2.53
C PHE A 242 -9.32 0.79 -1.49
N TYR A 243 -8.85 -0.45 -1.66
CA TYR A 243 -8.11 -1.22 -0.65
C TYR A 243 -8.83 -1.38 0.70
N ASP A 244 -10.16 -1.23 0.77
CA ASP A 244 -10.94 -1.35 2.01
C ASP A 244 -10.48 -0.37 3.12
N ARG A 245 -9.90 0.79 2.75
CA ARG A 245 -9.42 1.79 3.71
C ARG A 245 -10.54 2.34 4.59
N ALA A 246 -11.76 2.46 4.07
CA ALA A 246 -12.93 2.86 4.83
C ALA A 246 -13.20 1.94 6.04
N THR A 247 -12.84 0.65 5.94
CA THR A 247 -12.94 -0.32 7.04
C THR A 247 -11.65 -0.40 7.86
N ILE A 248 -10.50 -0.45 7.18
CA ILE A 248 -9.20 -0.68 7.83
C ILE A 248 -8.74 0.53 8.63
N MET A 249 -8.85 1.74 8.07
CA MET A 249 -8.30 2.96 8.70
C MET A 249 -8.92 3.26 10.07
N PRO A 250 -10.25 3.17 10.25
CA PRO A 250 -10.85 3.26 11.58
C PRO A 250 -10.39 2.14 12.51
N ALA A 251 -10.34 0.91 12.01
CA ALA A 251 -9.96 -0.26 12.81
C ALA A 251 -8.51 -0.19 13.32
N VAL A 252 -7.61 0.49 12.60
CA VAL A 252 -6.22 0.74 13.02
C VAL A 252 -6.05 2.02 13.83
N GLY A 253 -7.14 2.71 14.18
CA GLY A 253 -7.13 3.78 15.18
C GLY A 253 -7.18 5.21 14.62
N PHE A 254 -7.30 5.40 13.30
CA PHE A 254 -7.67 6.72 12.78
C PHE A 254 -9.12 7.03 13.17
N ASN A 255 -9.40 8.21 13.73
CA ASN A 255 -10.74 8.60 14.17
C ASN A 255 -11.40 9.63 13.25
N HIS A 256 -10.68 10.08 12.21
CA HIS A 256 -11.21 10.96 11.18
C HIS A 256 -10.70 10.51 9.82
N LEU A 257 -11.62 10.23 8.90
CA LEU A 257 -11.31 9.93 7.50
C LEU A 257 -11.65 11.14 6.64
N VAL A 258 -10.75 11.50 5.72
CA VAL A 258 -10.91 12.58 4.76
C VAL A 258 -10.75 12.00 3.37
N GLY A 259 -11.88 11.73 2.71
CA GLY A 259 -11.96 11.10 1.39
C GLY A 259 -12.25 12.11 0.28
N ILE A 260 -12.49 11.62 -0.95
CA ILE A 260 -12.80 12.47 -2.12
C ILE A 260 -13.93 13.48 -1.89
N ASN A 261 -14.96 13.13 -1.10
CA ASN A 261 -16.09 14.02 -0.82
C ASN A 261 -15.70 15.28 -0.03
N ASP A 262 -14.61 15.21 0.74
CA ASP A 262 -14.10 16.32 1.56
C ASP A 262 -13.25 17.33 0.76
N PHE A 263 -13.04 17.02 -0.53
CA PHE A 263 -12.33 17.85 -1.52
C PHE A 263 -13.27 18.42 -2.60
N ARG A 264 -14.58 18.48 -2.34
CA ARG A 264 -15.52 19.15 -3.26
C ARG A 264 -15.09 20.60 -3.50
N GLY A 265 -14.96 20.97 -4.77
CA GLY A 265 -14.51 22.30 -5.19
C GLY A 265 -13.00 22.54 -5.06
N ALA A 266 -12.21 21.55 -4.66
CA ALA A 266 -10.76 21.69 -4.58
C ALA A 266 -10.11 21.71 -5.99
N SER A 267 -8.93 22.30 -6.06
CA SER A 267 -8.13 22.36 -7.28
C SER A 267 -7.68 20.96 -7.72
N HIS A 268 -7.72 20.74 -9.03
CA HIS A 268 -7.26 19.53 -9.68
C HIS A 268 -5.98 19.81 -10.48
N SER A 269 -5.17 18.77 -10.67
CA SER A 269 -4.03 18.76 -11.58
C SER A 269 -4.20 17.55 -12.48
N GLY A 270 -4.52 17.81 -13.76
CA GLY A 270 -5.07 16.78 -14.64
C GLY A 270 -6.39 16.23 -14.11
N ARG A 271 -6.49 14.90 -14.00
CA ARG A 271 -7.73 14.19 -13.59
C ARG A 271 -7.88 14.03 -12.08
N TYR A 272 -6.88 14.39 -11.29
CA TYR A 272 -6.83 14.11 -9.87
C TYR A 272 -6.84 15.40 -9.05
N ILE A 273 -7.28 15.30 -7.80
CA ILE A 273 -7.13 16.37 -6.82
C ILE A 273 -5.65 16.68 -6.67
N SER A 274 -5.32 17.97 -6.71
CA SER A 274 -3.93 18.41 -6.65
C SER A 274 -3.30 18.20 -5.28
N ASP A 275 -1.98 17.97 -5.26
CA ASP A 275 -1.15 17.92 -4.07
C ASP A 275 -1.23 19.25 -3.30
N GLN A 276 -1.41 20.38 -3.99
CA GLN A 276 -1.68 21.68 -3.38
C GLN A 276 -2.95 21.65 -2.50
N ALA A 277 -4.05 21.09 -3.01
CA ALA A 277 -5.29 21.00 -2.24
C ALA A 277 -5.15 20.11 -1.00
N ILE A 278 -4.35 19.03 -1.08
CA ILE A 278 -4.00 18.21 0.08
C ILE A 278 -3.20 19.04 1.08
N GLY A 279 -2.23 19.82 0.62
CA GLY A 279 -1.43 20.71 1.45
C GLY A 279 -2.30 21.72 2.24
N GLU A 280 -3.25 22.36 1.58
CA GLU A 280 -4.18 23.28 2.25
C GLU A 280 -5.05 22.57 3.29
N LYS A 281 -5.50 21.34 3.02
CA LYS A 281 -6.23 20.52 4.01
C LYS A 281 -5.36 20.18 5.21
N ILE A 282 -4.10 19.77 5.01
CA ILE A 282 -3.15 19.47 6.09
C ILE A 282 -2.92 20.72 6.95
N LYS A 283 -2.66 21.88 6.33
CA LYS A 283 -2.48 23.16 7.05
C LYS A 283 -3.72 23.52 7.88
N ALA A 284 -4.91 23.39 7.31
CA ALA A 284 -6.17 23.68 8.01
C ALA A 284 -6.38 22.77 9.23
N LEU A 285 -6.20 21.46 9.07
CA LEU A 285 -6.33 20.51 10.18
C LEU A 285 -5.27 20.74 11.26
N THR A 286 -4.05 21.09 10.86
CA THR A 286 -2.97 21.44 11.79
C THR A 286 -3.30 22.68 12.59
N LYS A 287 -3.78 23.77 11.95
CA LYS A 287 -4.20 24.99 12.64
C LYS A 287 -5.31 24.72 13.67
N ASN A 288 -6.30 23.90 13.32
CA ASN A 288 -7.36 23.52 14.26
C ASN A 288 -6.78 22.77 15.48
N ALA A 289 -5.86 21.82 15.27
CA ALA A 289 -5.22 21.09 16.36
C ALA A 289 -4.37 22.00 17.26
N ILE A 290 -3.67 22.98 16.68
CA ILE A 290 -2.93 24.02 17.43
C ILE A 290 -3.90 24.85 18.28
N GLN A 291 -4.99 25.35 17.67
CA GLN A 291 -6.00 26.17 18.34
C GLN A 291 -6.65 25.43 19.52
N ASP A 292 -6.98 24.15 19.33
CA ASP A 292 -7.57 23.29 20.35
C ASP A 292 -6.55 22.84 21.41
N ASN A 293 -5.26 23.16 21.23
CA ASN A 293 -4.15 22.70 22.05
C ASN A 293 -4.19 21.17 22.25
N ILE A 294 -4.19 20.43 21.14
CA ILE A 294 -4.21 18.97 21.10
C ILE A 294 -3.14 18.43 20.15
N GLY A 295 -2.59 17.25 20.46
CA GLY A 295 -1.74 16.55 19.51
C GLY A 295 -2.56 15.90 18.41
N ALA A 296 -2.00 15.85 17.21
CA ALA A 296 -2.66 15.28 16.03
C ALA A 296 -1.69 14.45 15.18
N LEU A 297 -2.18 13.31 14.69
CA LEU A 297 -1.56 12.56 13.60
C LEU A 297 -2.32 12.87 12.31
N ILE A 298 -1.64 13.32 11.28
CA ILE A 298 -2.19 13.54 9.95
C ILE A 298 -1.40 12.65 8.99
N TYR A 299 -2.00 11.54 8.56
CA TYR A 299 -1.43 10.67 7.53
C TYR A 299 -2.15 10.97 6.21
N ALA A 300 -1.44 11.56 5.25
CA ALA A 300 -1.94 11.85 3.92
C ALA A 300 -1.32 10.93 2.86
N VAL A 301 -2.15 10.33 2.02
CA VAL A 301 -1.76 9.56 0.84
C VAL A 301 -2.21 10.34 -0.39
N THR A 302 -1.26 10.86 -1.17
CA THR A 302 -1.57 11.65 -2.35
C THR A 302 -1.98 10.76 -3.54
N ILE A 303 -2.46 11.36 -4.63
CA ILE A 303 -2.85 10.63 -5.86
C ILE A 303 -2.48 11.38 -7.14
N GLU A 304 -2.00 12.63 -7.05
CA GLU A 304 -1.85 13.51 -8.21
C GLU A 304 -0.96 12.90 -9.29
N ASN A 305 0.17 12.32 -8.90
CA ASN A 305 1.16 11.75 -9.80
C ASN A 305 0.84 10.30 -10.22
N HIS A 306 -0.40 9.81 -10.03
CA HIS A 306 -0.76 8.44 -10.38
C HIS A 306 -0.88 8.26 -11.91
N GLY A 307 -0.17 7.27 -12.46
CA GLY A 307 -0.20 6.95 -13.89
C GLY A 307 -1.55 6.44 -14.42
N PRO A 308 -1.78 6.40 -15.74
CA PRO A 308 -0.81 6.71 -16.81
C PRO A 308 -0.58 8.22 -17.02
N TRP A 309 0.63 8.56 -17.47
CA TRP A 309 1.02 9.93 -17.86
C TRP A 309 0.97 10.07 -19.39
N SER A 310 -0.02 10.78 -19.91
CA SER A 310 -0.25 10.94 -21.36
C SER A 310 0.92 11.58 -22.11
N GLY A 311 1.55 12.60 -21.52
CA GLY A 311 2.76 13.25 -22.02
C GLY A 311 4.06 12.56 -21.58
N GLY A 312 3.97 11.33 -21.06
CA GLY A 312 5.10 10.50 -20.65
C GLY A 312 5.92 11.12 -19.51
N ILE A 313 7.25 11.12 -19.66
CA ILE A 313 8.18 11.61 -18.61
C ILE A 313 7.92 13.08 -18.26
N LYS A 314 7.54 13.93 -19.23
CA LYS A 314 7.34 15.36 -18.96
C LYS A 314 6.19 15.60 -17.99
N ASP A 315 5.06 14.92 -18.21
CA ASP A 315 3.91 14.97 -17.31
C ASP A 315 4.27 14.43 -15.93
N TYR A 316 4.94 13.26 -15.86
CA TYR A 316 5.44 12.71 -14.59
C TYR A 316 6.31 13.71 -13.82
N LEU A 317 7.29 14.33 -14.49
CA LEU A 317 8.18 15.30 -13.85
C LEU A 317 7.44 16.58 -13.40
N SER A 318 6.39 16.99 -14.11
CA SER A 318 5.54 18.11 -13.71
C SER A 318 4.80 17.80 -12.39
N HIS A 319 4.18 16.63 -12.29
CA HIS A 319 3.49 16.19 -11.07
C HIS A 319 4.48 15.91 -9.92
N LEU A 320 5.66 15.36 -10.23
CA LEU A 320 6.74 15.18 -9.25
C LEU A 320 7.12 16.51 -8.59
N LYS A 321 7.19 17.59 -9.37
CA LYS A 321 7.46 18.94 -8.86
C LYS A 321 6.35 19.47 -7.95
N ASN A 322 5.10 19.13 -8.23
CA ASN A 322 3.98 19.51 -7.35
C ASN A 322 4.09 18.79 -5.99
N GLY A 323 4.47 17.51 -5.98
CA GLY A 323 4.77 16.78 -4.75
C GLY A 323 5.93 17.38 -3.92
N ASP A 324 7.01 17.81 -4.58
CA ASP A 324 8.12 18.50 -3.91
C ASP A 324 7.73 19.88 -3.37
N THR A 325 6.81 20.55 -4.07
CA THR A 325 6.24 21.84 -3.64
C THR A 325 5.35 21.64 -2.41
N LEU A 326 4.50 20.61 -2.39
CA LEU A 326 3.74 20.22 -1.21
C LEU A 326 4.66 19.98 0.00
N PHE A 327 5.76 19.22 -0.16
CA PHE A 327 6.73 19.01 0.91
C PHE A 327 7.30 20.32 1.45
N GLY A 328 7.79 21.19 0.55
CA GLY A 328 8.36 22.49 0.93
C GLY A 328 7.35 23.41 1.62
N ASP A 329 6.12 23.45 1.13
CA ASP A 329 5.05 24.28 1.68
C ASP A 329 4.65 23.86 3.10
N ILE A 330 4.56 22.54 3.36
CA ILE A 330 4.26 22.02 4.70
C ILE A 330 5.43 22.26 5.64
N ARG A 331 6.67 22.06 5.18
CA ARG A 331 7.87 22.40 5.97
C ARG A 331 7.85 23.87 6.37
N GLN A 332 7.71 24.79 5.41
CA GLN A 332 7.72 26.22 5.67
C GLN A 332 6.58 26.64 6.61
N PHE A 333 5.41 26.03 6.45
CA PHE A 333 4.29 26.24 7.35
C PHE A 333 4.64 25.84 8.80
N LEU A 334 5.20 24.64 9.02
CA LEU A 334 5.61 24.18 10.36
C LEU A 334 6.72 25.04 10.98
N GLU A 335 7.69 25.49 10.18
CA GLU A 335 8.74 26.42 10.61
C GLU A 335 8.14 27.75 11.10
N LYS A 336 7.13 28.27 10.39
CA LYS A 336 6.46 29.52 10.72
C LYS A 336 5.59 29.42 11.98
N GLU A 337 4.85 28.32 12.15
CA GLU A 337 4.00 28.12 13.33
C GLU A 337 4.82 27.87 14.61
N ASN A 338 6.11 27.48 14.48
CA ASN A 338 7.04 27.26 15.58
C ASN A 338 6.50 26.30 16.67
N ILE A 339 5.93 25.18 16.21
CA ILE A 339 5.30 24.16 17.06
C ILE A 339 6.17 22.90 17.21
N ASN A 340 5.88 22.10 18.23
CA ASN A 340 6.41 20.75 18.37
C ASN A 340 5.79 19.83 17.30
N ALA A 341 6.52 19.61 16.21
CA ALA A 341 6.03 18.82 15.10
C ALA A 341 7.08 17.87 14.53
N LEU A 342 6.60 16.78 13.92
CA LEU A 342 7.38 15.84 13.12
C LEU A 342 6.75 15.75 11.72
N LEU A 343 7.51 16.12 10.70
CA LEU A 343 7.13 15.91 9.30
C LEU A 343 7.89 14.70 8.75
N VAL A 344 7.15 13.72 8.25
CA VAL A 344 7.66 12.57 7.51
C VAL A 344 7.11 12.64 6.10
N PHE A 345 7.97 12.74 5.11
CA PHE A 345 7.59 12.70 3.69
C PHE A 345 8.24 11.49 3.03
N LEU A 346 7.51 10.74 2.22
CA LEU A 346 8.06 9.57 1.54
C LEU A 346 7.43 9.33 0.18
N GLY A 347 8.21 8.83 -0.76
CA GLY A 347 7.68 8.20 -1.98
C GLY A 347 7.25 6.77 -1.72
N ASP A 348 6.09 6.37 -2.19
CA ASP A 348 5.51 5.05 -1.91
C ASP A 348 6.02 3.92 -2.83
N HIS A 349 6.28 4.24 -4.09
CA HIS A 349 6.90 3.36 -5.07
C HIS A 349 7.51 4.15 -6.23
N ARG A 350 8.36 3.49 -7.03
CA ARG A 350 8.84 4.04 -8.30
C ARG A 350 7.72 4.07 -9.34
N PRO A 351 7.67 5.04 -10.25
CA PRO A 351 6.69 5.07 -11.33
C PRO A 351 6.96 3.95 -12.35
N SER A 352 5.90 3.44 -13.00
CA SER A 352 6.04 2.53 -14.15
C SER A 352 5.73 3.29 -15.45
N ILE A 353 6.78 3.81 -16.09
CA ILE A 353 6.67 4.53 -17.37
C ILE A 353 7.12 3.60 -18.49
N PRO A 354 6.23 3.17 -19.41
CA PRO A 354 6.55 2.20 -20.45
C PRO A 354 7.84 2.55 -21.22
N ASN A 355 8.74 1.57 -21.37
CA ASN A 355 10.03 1.69 -22.07
C ASN A 355 10.99 2.76 -21.53
N LYS A 356 10.71 3.34 -20.36
CA LYS A 356 11.52 4.42 -19.75
C LYS A 356 11.93 4.11 -18.33
N VAL A 357 10.98 3.69 -17.50
CA VAL A 357 11.21 3.25 -16.13
C VAL A 357 10.66 1.84 -16.02
N ILE A 358 11.57 0.88 -15.87
CA ILE A 358 11.28 -0.56 -15.80
C ILE A 358 11.68 -1.11 -14.42
N PRO A 359 11.09 -2.23 -13.96
CA PRO A 359 11.46 -2.85 -12.70
C PRO A 359 12.96 -3.17 -12.64
N ARG A 360 13.57 -2.97 -11.47
CA ARG A 360 14.97 -3.30 -11.18
C ARG A 360 15.11 -3.88 -9.77
N ASN A 361 16.31 -4.35 -9.44
CA ASN A 361 16.63 -4.85 -8.11
C ASN A 361 16.63 -3.74 -7.07
N GLU A 362 17.09 -2.54 -7.43
CA GLU A 362 16.96 -1.36 -6.57
C GLU A 362 15.48 -0.94 -6.54
N ARG A 363 14.94 -0.79 -5.33
CA ARG A 363 13.53 -0.43 -5.13
C ARG A 363 13.33 0.84 -4.34
N PHE A 364 14.40 1.52 -3.94
CA PHE A 364 14.25 2.63 -3.01
C PHE A 364 13.67 3.89 -3.65
N THR A 365 12.93 4.65 -2.83
CA THR A 365 12.43 6.02 -3.05
C THR A 365 13.01 6.94 -1.98
N PRO A 366 12.98 8.28 -2.13
CA PRO A 366 13.41 9.16 -1.05
C PRO A 366 12.40 9.16 0.10
N PHE A 367 12.91 9.27 1.33
CA PHE A 367 12.13 9.75 2.48
C PHE A 367 12.83 10.96 3.10
N ALA A 368 12.07 11.84 3.74
CA ALA A 368 12.56 12.96 4.52
C ALA A 368 11.92 12.94 5.92
N ILE A 369 12.72 13.23 6.94
CA ILE A 369 12.21 13.40 8.31
C ILE A 369 12.71 14.73 8.86
N CYS A 370 11.77 15.64 9.12
CA CYS A 370 12.06 16.99 9.60
C CYS A 370 11.41 17.20 10.96
N GLY A 371 12.22 17.62 11.93
CA GLY A 371 11.83 17.85 13.30
C GLY A 371 11.71 19.33 13.64
N PHE A 372 10.65 19.73 14.34
CA PHE A 372 10.36 21.13 14.69
C PHE A 372 10.11 21.31 16.20
N GLY A 373 10.36 22.53 16.69
CA GLY A 373 10.26 22.85 18.11
C GLY A 373 11.24 22.01 18.95
N GLN A 374 10.71 21.32 19.95
CA GLN A 374 11.44 20.40 20.83
C GLN A 374 11.72 19.04 20.19
N ILE A 375 11.07 18.69 19.07
CA ILE A 375 11.34 17.47 18.31
C ILE A 375 12.45 17.78 17.32
N LYS A 376 13.61 18.29 17.79
CA LYS A 376 14.80 18.46 16.95
C LYS A 376 15.84 17.44 17.34
N TYR A 377 16.51 16.87 16.36
CA TYR A 377 17.60 15.92 16.58
C TYR A 377 18.61 16.02 15.45
N ASN A 378 19.88 15.80 15.78
CA ASN A 378 20.97 15.72 14.81
C ASN A 378 21.03 14.31 14.25
N ASN A 379 20.23 14.03 13.23
CA ASN A 379 20.36 12.80 12.46
C ASN A 379 20.84 13.14 11.06
N ASP A 380 21.82 12.39 10.58
CA ASP A 380 22.19 12.37 9.17
C ASP A 380 21.67 11.08 8.52
N PHE A 381 20.62 11.23 7.73
CA PHE A 381 19.99 10.15 6.97
C PHE A 381 20.56 9.99 5.56
N SER A 382 21.55 10.81 5.15
CA SER A 382 22.01 10.89 3.75
C SER A 382 22.43 9.56 3.14
N GLU A 383 22.97 8.65 3.97
CA GLU A 383 23.40 7.30 3.59
C GLU A 383 22.57 6.18 4.23
N ILE A 384 21.44 6.53 4.87
CA ILE A 384 20.59 5.58 5.57
C ILE A 384 19.53 5.01 4.64
N PHE A 385 19.43 3.68 4.66
CA PHE A 385 18.34 2.93 4.07
C PHE A 385 17.40 2.45 5.18
N MET A 386 16.11 2.69 5.03
CA MET A 386 15.08 2.18 5.94
C MET A 386 13.98 1.46 5.17
N THR A 387 13.37 0.46 5.76
CA THR A 387 12.07 -0.05 5.34
C THR A 387 10.95 0.84 5.88
N PRO A 388 9.73 0.77 5.33
CA PRO A 388 8.57 1.44 5.92
C PRO A 388 8.30 0.97 7.37
N ALA A 389 8.62 -0.28 7.70
CA ALA A 389 8.49 -0.82 9.05
C ALA A 389 9.55 -0.24 10.01
N GLN A 390 10.80 -0.07 9.58
CA GLN A 390 11.81 0.64 10.38
C GLN A 390 11.41 2.10 10.61
N LEU A 391 10.82 2.77 9.61
CA LEU A 391 10.32 4.13 9.76
C LEU A 391 9.16 4.21 10.78
N HIS A 392 8.27 3.22 10.82
CA HIS A 392 7.26 3.09 11.87
C HIS A 392 7.90 3.07 13.28
N HIS A 393 8.88 2.19 13.48
CA HIS A 393 9.54 2.02 14.78
C HIS A 393 10.31 3.29 15.17
N PHE A 394 10.97 3.94 14.20
CA PHE A 394 11.64 5.22 14.42
C PHE A 394 10.68 6.30 14.93
N ILE A 395 9.50 6.46 14.30
CA ILE A 395 8.50 7.45 14.74
C ILE A 395 8.04 7.16 16.18
N LEU A 396 7.77 5.90 16.51
CA LEU A 396 7.38 5.51 17.87
C LEU A 396 8.49 5.75 18.89
N GLU A 397 9.73 5.43 18.56
CA GLU A 397 10.90 5.68 19.41
C GLU A 397 10.99 7.16 19.77
N LYS A 398 10.88 8.06 18.78
CA LYS A 398 11.05 9.51 19.02
C LYS A 398 9.88 10.16 19.74
N LEU A 399 8.68 9.62 19.63
CA LEU A 399 7.47 10.26 20.19
C LEU A 399 6.98 9.64 21.49
N ILE A 400 7.25 8.34 21.71
CA ILE A 400 6.70 7.59 22.85
C ILE A 400 7.78 7.12 23.80
N TYR A 401 8.93 6.64 23.31
CA TYR A 401 9.91 5.92 24.11
C TYR A 401 11.14 6.76 24.50
N LYS A 402 10.95 8.07 24.70
CA LYS A 402 12.01 9.01 25.10
C LYS A 402 12.83 8.50 26.28
#